data_AF-A0A2D7FTS6-F1
#
_entry.id   AF-A0A2D7FTS6-F1
#
_cell.length_a   1.000
_cell.length_b   1.000
_cell.length_c   1.000
_cell.angle_alpha   90.00
_cell.angle_beta   90.00
_cell.angle_gamma   90.00
#
_symmetry.space_group_name_H-M   'P 1'
#
loop_
_entity.id
_entity.type
_entity.pdbx_description
1 polymer ?
#
loop_
_entity_poly.entity_id
_entity_poly.type
_entity_poly.pdbx_seq_one_letter_code
_entity_poly.pdbx_strand_id
1 'polypeptide(L)'
;MRRVSEPGGRLLVGLGAPRGGLAEAIRTRRADVSLTVLISPAQQDEAVGADEIWVCARLGPIGFFALIRRISWRRFERVDQFTTSSFSWLKYCVWPRPPWFYLTRDGAGDKLDA
;
A
#
# COMPACT_ATOMS: atom_id res chain seq x y z
N MET A 1 -12.10 -1.69 15.67
CA MET A 1 -11.78 -2.18 14.31
C MET A 1 -12.87 -1.71 13.36
N ARG A 2 -12.56 -0.86 12.38
CA ARG A 2 -13.52 -0.47 11.34
C ARG A 2 -13.57 -1.60 10.32
N ARG A 3 -14.76 -1.98 9.85
CA ARG A 3 -14.91 -3.06 8.86
C ARG A 3 -14.23 -2.62 7.57
N VAL A 4 -13.39 -3.50 7.02
CA VAL A 4 -12.84 -3.34 5.68
C VAL A 4 -14.01 -3.32 4.70
N SER A 5 -14.22 -2.19 4.02
CA SER A 5 -15.26 -2.08 3.00
C SER A 5 -14.72 -2.65 1.69
N GLU A 6 -15.42 -3.64 1.12
CA GLU A 6 -15.06 -4.26 -0.16
C GLU A 6 -16.28 -4.25 -1.11
N PRO A 7 -16.10 -4.00 -2.43
CA PRO A 7 -14.87 -3.55 -3.11
C PRO A 7 -14.57 -2.05 -2.91
N GLY A 8 -13.33 -1.61 -3.16
CA GLY A 8 -12.93 -0.20 -3.02
C GLY A 8 -12.12 0.11 -1.76
N GLY A 9 -11.62 1.35 -1.59
CA GLY A 9 -10.68 1.74 -0.51
C GLY A 9 -9.25 1.99 -1.01
N ARG A 10 -8.31 2.25 -0.08
CA ARG A 10 -6.93 2.68 -0.40
C ARG A 10 -5.90 1.61 -0.03
N LEU A 11 -4.95 1.39 -0.93
CA LEU A 11 -3.75 0.62 -0.65
C LEU A 11 -2.58 1.56 -0.39
N LEU A 12 -1.91 1.40 0.74
CA LEU A 12 -0.64 2.07 1.02
C LEU A 12 0.50 1.05 0.97
N VAL A 13 1.37 1.19 -0.02
CA VAL A 13 2.58 0.37 -0.18
C VAL A 13 3.69 0.97 0.69
N GLY A 14 3.82 0.43 1.90
CA GLY A 14 4.84 0.81 2.89
C GLY A 14 6.22 0.22 2.64
N LEU A 15 6.38 -0.64 1.63
CA LEU A 15 7.68 -1.24 1.28
C LEU A 15 8.68 -0.16 0.91
N GLY A 16 9.79 -0.07 1.65
CA GLY A 16 10.81 0.97 1.47
C GLY A 16 10.46 2.33 2.12
N ALA A 17 9.41 2.40 2.94
CA ALA A 17 9.13 3.58 3.75
C ALA A 17 10.29 3.85 4.74
N PRO A 18 10.64 5.13 4.98
CA PRO A 18 11.57 5.49 6.05
C PRO A 18 10.95 5.14 7.42
N ARG A 19 11.80 4.90 8.43
CA ARG A 19 11.37 4.59 9.79
C ARG A 19 10.41 5.67 10.31
N GLY A 20 9.22 5.27 10.78
CA GLY A 20 8.17 6.16 11.27
C GLY A 20 7.30 6.81 10.17
N GLY A 21 7.75 6.83 8.92
CA GLY A 21 7.00 7.41 7.80
C GLY A 21 5.75 6.61 7.45
N LEU A 22 5.76 5.28 7.67
CA LEU A 22 4.58 4.44 7.48
C LEU A 22 3.48 4.77 8.50
N ALA A 23 3.83 4.87 9.78
CA ALA A 23 2.87 5.21 10.84
C ALA A 23 2.24 6.60 10.63
N GLU A 24 3.03 7.57 10.18
CA GLU A 24 2.53 8.89 9.81
C GLU A 24 1.59 8.84 8.60
N ALA A 25 1.99 8.18 7.51
CA ALA A 25 1.17 8.05 6.33
C ALA A 25 -0.17 7.36 6.61
N ILE A 26 -0.19 6.36 7.50
CA ILE A 26 -1.41 5.70 7.99
C ILE A 26 -2.29 6.71 8.72
N ARG A 27 -1.76 7.45 9.69
CA ARG A 27 -2.53 8.43 10.47
C ARG A 27 -3.21 9.47 9.57
N THR A 28 -2.49 10.01 8.59
CA THR A 28 -3.00 11.03 7.67
C THR A 28 -4.08 10.50 6.72
N ARG A 29 -4.03 9.22 6.33
CA ARG A 29 -4.91 8.66 5.28
C ARG A 29 -6.09 7.86 5.80
N ARG A 30 -6.14 7.62 7.11
CA ARG A 30 -7.17 6.80 7.78
C ARG A 30 -8.54 7.48 7.85
N ALA A 31 -8.62 8.81 7.77
CA ALA A 31 -9.82 9.56 8.14
C ALA A 31 -11.11 9.10 7.42
N ASP A 32 -11.04 8.86 6.11
CA ASP A 32 -12.27 8.77 5.31
C ASP A 32 -12.56 7.38 4.72
N VAL A 33 -11.56 6.52 4.53
CA VAL A 33 -11.68 5.27 3.76
C VAL A 33 -10.95 4.09 4.39
N SER A 34 -11.40 2.87 4.05
CA SER A 34 -10.75 1.61 4.41
C SER A 34 -9.30 1.60 3.90
N LEU A 35 -8.34 1.52 4.81
CA LEU A 35 -6.91 1.56 4.50
C LEU A 35 -6.26 0.19 4.67
N THR A 36 -5.86 -0.41 3.55
CA THR A 36 -5.04 -1.62 3.51
C THR A 36 -3.57 -1.21 3.36
N VAL A 37 -2.66 -1.78 4.15
CA VAL A 37 -1.22 -1.50 4.07
C VAL A 37 -0.44 -2.73 3.62
N LEU A 38 0.48 -2.55 2.68
CA LEU A 38 1.43 -3.59 2.26
C LEU A 38 2.80 -3.28 2.85
N ILE A 39 3.31 -4.15 3.71
CA ILE A 39 4.49 -3.91 4.54
C ILE A 39 5.49 -5.06 4.45
N SER A 40 6.74 -4.81 4.86
CA SER A 40 7.69 -5.89 5.17
C SER A 40 7.50 -6.38 6.61
N PRO A 41 7.97 -7.58 6.97
CA PRO A 41 7.84 -8.10 8.35
C PRO A 41 8.43 -7.17 9.42
N ALA A 42 9.51 -6.44 9.10
CA ALA A 42 10.17 -5.52 10.02
C ALA A 42 9.33 -4.26 10.37
N GLN A 43 8.24 -4.01 9.64
CA GLN A 43 7.41 -2.82 9.79
C GLN A 43 6.07 -3.11 10.49
N GLN A 44 5.92 -4.30 11.06
CA GLN A 44 4.66 -4.75 11.66
C GLN A 44 4.19 -3.83 12.79
N ASP A 45 5.11 -3.34 13.61
CA ASP A 45 4.81 -2.42 14.71
C ASP A 45 4.34 -1.03 14.24
N GLU A 46 4.79 -0.59 13.06
CA GLU A 46 4.37 0.69 12.47
C GLU A 46 2.99 0.62 11.80
N ALA A 47 2.49 -0.59 11.52
CA ALA A 47 1.27 -0.83 10.76
C ALA A 47 -0.01 -0.92 11.59
N VAL A 48 0.09 -0.87 12.93
CA VAL A 48 -1.00 -1.13 13.90
C VAL A 48 -2.24 -0.24 13.69
N GLY A 49 -2.09 0.92 13.05
CA GLY A 49 -3.20 1.84 12.77
C GLY A 49 -4.03 1.55 11.51
N ALA A 50 -3.62 0.59 10.68
CA ALA A 50 -4.31 0.25 9.43
C ALA A 50 -5.54 -0.65 9.67
N ASP A 51 -6.52 -0.60 8.77
CA ASP A 51 -7.70 -1.47 8.85
C ASP A 51 -7.37 -2.90 8.42
N GLU A 52 -6.45 -3.05 7.46
CA GLU A 52 -5.97 -4.33 6.99
C GLU A 52 -4.46 -4.29 6.73
N ILE A 53 -3.73 -5.32 7.16
CA ILE A 53 -2.27 -5.40 7.05
C ILE A 53 -1.88 -6.61 6.20
N TRP A 54 -1.21 -6.36 5.09
CA TRP A 54 -0.66 -7.39 4.21
C TRP A 54 0.86 -7.41 4.36
N VAL A 55 1.41 -8.54 4.78
CA VAL A 55 2.85 -8.71 4.98
C VAL A 55 3.47 -9.37 3.75
N CYS A 56 4.33 -8.63 3.05
CA CYS A 56 5.14 -9.14 1.96
C CYS A 56 6.42 -9.80 2.51
N ALA A 57 6.28 -10.96 3.15
CA ALA A 57 7.41 -11.79 3.57
C ALA A 57 7.82 -12.72 2.41
N ARG A 58 9.13 -12.83 2.08
CA ARG A 58 9.75 -13.76 1.10
C ARG A 58 8.75 -14.65 0.33
N LEU A 59 7.93 -14.05 -0.51
CA LEU A 59 6.73 -14.71 -1.03
C LEU A 59 7.06 -15.81 -2.05
N GLY A 60 8.34 -15.93 -2.44
CA GLY A 60 8.72 -16.63 -3.66
C GLY A 60 7.98 -16.06 -4.88
N PRO A 61 8.23 -16.60 -6.08
CA PRO A 61 7.50 -16.19 -7.27
C PRO A 61 5.99 -16.46 -7.14
N ILE A 62 5.60 -17.60 -6.55
CA ILE A 62 4.18 -17.99 -6.43
C ILE A 62 3.41 -17.05 -5.50
N GLY A 63 3.93 -16.80 -4.29
CA GLY A 63 3.27 -15.89 -3.36
C GLY A 63 3.26 -14.45 -3.89
N PHE A 64 4.26 -14.06 -4.67
CA PHE A 64 4.25 -12.76 -5.34
C PHE A 64 3.09 -12.66 -6.34
N PHE A 65 2.90 -13.66 -7.21
CA PHE A 65 1.74 -13.69 -8.11
C PHE A 65 0.40 -13.74 -7.35
N ALA A 66 0.32 -14.49 -6.26
CA ALA A 66 -0.87 -14.52 -5.41
C ALA A 66 -1.18 -13.15 -4.81
N LEU A 67 -0.15 -12.40 -4.37
CA LEU A 67 -0.29 -11.03 -3.90
C LEU A 67 -0.81 -10.11 -5.01
N ILE A 68 -0.20 -10.13 -6.20
CA ILE A 68 -0.64 -9.34 -7.36
C ILE A 68 -2.11 -9.62 -7.69
N ARG A 69 -2.48 -10.90 -7.74
CA ARG A 69 -3.86 -11.33 -8.00
C ARG A 69 -4.80 -10.82 -6.92
N ARG A 70 -4.42 -10.91 -5.64
CA ARG A 70 -5.21 -10.38 -4.53
C ARG A 70 -5.40 -8.87 -4.64
N ILE A 71 -4.34 -8.10 -4.94
CA ILE A 71 -4.43 -6.65 -5.14
C ILE A 71 -5.40 -6.33 -6.29
N SER A 72 -5.24 -7.04 -7.41
CA SER A 72 -6.04 -6.88 -8.63
C SER A 72 -7.53 -7.12 -8.38
N TRP A 73 -7.87 -8.18 -7.64
CA TRP A 73 -9.25 -8.50 -7.30
C TRP A 73 -9.90 -7.53 -6.32
N ARG A 74 -9.13 -6.94 -5.41
CA ARG A 74 -9.65 -5.98 -4.42
C ARG A 74 -10.12 -4.67 -5.08
N ARG A 75 -9.64 -4.36 -6.29
CA ARG A 75 -10.00 -3.15 -7.07
C ARG A 75 -9.91 -1.87 -6.24
N PHE A 76 -8.72 -1.60 -5.71
CA PHE A 76 -8.46 -0.38 -4.94
C PHE A 76 -8.77 0.88 -5.77
N GLU A 77 -9.36 1.89 -5.12
CA GLU A 77 -9.68 3.17 -5.74
C GLU A 77 -8.44 4.05 -5.91
N ARG A 78 -7.43 3.82 -5.06
CA ARG A 78 -6.18 4.55 -5.05
C ARG A 78 -5.08 3.72 -4.40
N VAL A 79 -3.89 3.78 -4.98
CA VAL A 79 -2.67 3.20 -4.42
C VAL A 79 -1.67 4.32 -4.15
N ASP A 80 -1.22 4.44 -2.90
CA ASP A 80 -0.14 5.34 -2.50
C ASP A 80 1.13 4.50 -2.24
N GLN A 81 2.26 4.86 -2.84
CA GLN A 81 3.52 4.13 -2.68
C GLN A 81 4.68 5.07 -2.37
N PHE A 82 5.55 4.72 -1.43
CA PHE A 82 6.76 5.52 -1.18
C PHE A 82 7.71 5.51 -2.39
N THR A 83 8.25 6.66 -2.79
CA THR A 83 9.20 6.79 -3.91
C THR A 83 10.48 6.01 -3.68
N THR A 84 10.88 5.86 -2.41
CA THR A 84 12.04 5.07 -1.96
C THR A 84 11.82 3.56 -2.06
N SER A 85 10.64 3.11 -2.48
CA SER A 85 10.32 1.72 -2.70
C SER A 85 11.02 1.16 -3.93
N SER A 86 11.73 0.04 -3.78
CA SER A 86 12.26 -0.75 -4.92
C SER A 86 11.16 -1.41 -5.77
N PHE A 87 9.88 -1.23 -5.43
CA PHE A 87 8.73 -1.85 -6.07
C PHE A 87 7.96 -0.89 -6.99
N SER A 88 8.60 0.14 -7.55
CA SER A 88 7.93 1.11 -8.46
C SER A 88 7.27 0.45 -9.68
N TRP A 89 7.76 -0.74 -10.06
CA TRP A 89 7.24 -1.58 -11.13
C TRP A 89 5.91 -2.28 -10.79
N LEU A 90 5.50 -2.31 -9.52
CA LEU A 90 4.27 -2.99 -9.06
C LEU A 90 3.03 -2.50 -9.78
N LYS A 91 2.99 -1.20 -10.17
CA LYS A 91 1.90 -0.58 -10.91
C LYS A 91 1.59 -1.24 -12.25
N TYR A 92 2.56 -1.93 -12.86
CA TYR A 92 2.37 -2.61 -14.14
C TYR A 92 1.77 -4.02 -13.99
N CYS A 93 1.77 -4.57 -12.77
CA CYS A 93 1.28 -5.92 -12.50
C CYS A 93 -0.18 -5.95 -12.02
N VAL A 94 -0.73 -4.81 -11.58
CA VAL A 94 -2.05 -4.73 -10.93
C VAL A 94 -3.15 -4.32 -11.93
N TRP A 95 -4.23 -5.11 -12.00
CA TRP A 95 -5.35 -4.89 -12.92
C TRP A 95 -6.72 -5.03 -12.25
N PRO A 96 -7.74 -4.20 -12.57
CA PRO A 96 -7.68 -3.02 -13.43
C PRO A 96 -6.77 -1.95 -12.81
N ARG A 97 -6.04 -1.20 -13.66
CA ARG A 97 -4.97 -0.30 -13.22
C ARG A 97 -5.55 0.82 -12.33
N PRO A 98 -5.24 0.83 -11.02
CA PRO A 98 -5.75 1.86 -10.12
C PRO A 98 -4.95 3.16 -10.30
N PRO A 99 -5.54 4.33 -9.96
CA PRO A 99 -4.78 5.56 -9.78
C PRO A 99 -3.63 5.36 -8.79
N TRP A 100 -2.40 5.60 -9.26
CA TRP A 100 -1.17 5.36 -8.51
C TRP A 100 -0.48 6.68 -8.17
N PHE A 101 -0.18 6.88 -6.89
CA PHE A 101 0.45 8.09 -6.38
C PHE A 101 1.72 7.74 -5.64
N TYR A 102 2.69 8.64 -5.70
CA TYR A 102 3.96 8.44 -5.02
C TYR A 102 4.08 9.36 -3.81
N LEU A 103 4.48 8.79 -2.69
CA LEU A 103 4.74 9.51 -1.44
C LEU A 103 6.22 9.82 -1.36
N THR A 104 6.56 11.09 -1.19
CA THR A 104 7.90 11.48 -0.77
C THR A 104 8.08 11.26 0.73
N ARG A 105 9.33 11.37 1.19
CA ARG A 105 9.76 11.07 2.56
C ARG A 105 8.92 11.76 3.65
N ASP A 106 8.27 12.87 3.31
CA ASP A 106 7.45 13.71 4.20
C ASP A 106 5.93 13.45 4.07
N GLY A 107 5.50 12.37 3.40
CA GLY A 107 4.09 12.01 3.29
C GLY A 107 3.25 12.89 2.34
N ALA A 108 3.86 13.92 1.75
CA ALA A 108 3.31 14.71 0.66
C ALA A 108 3.36 13.87 -0.64
N GLY A 109 2.18 13.51 -1.15
CA GLY A 109 2.07 12.74 -2.38
C GLY A 109 2.14 13.66 -3.59
N ASP A 110 3.05 13.39 -4.52
CA ASP A 110 3.11 14.09 -5.80
C ASP A 110 2.59 13.18 -6.93
N LYS A 111 1.79 13.75 -7.83
CA LYS A 111 1.13 13.03 -8.92
C LYS A 111 2.05 13.07 -10.13
N LEU A 112 2.72 11.97 -10.44
CA LEU A 112 3.50 11.85 -11.68
C LEU A 112 2.56 11.42 -12.82
N ASP A 113 2.11 12.40 -13.60
CA ASP A 113 1.51 12.19 -14.91
C ASP A 113 2.63 11.81 -15.91
N ALA A 114 2.63 10.56 -16.36
CA ALA A 114 3.33 10.08 -17.57
C ALA A 114 2.70 8.77 -18.07
#